data_AF-A0AAE7BGW9-F1
#
_entry.id   AF-A0AAE7BGW9-F1
#
_cell.length_a   1.000
_cell.length_b   1.000
_cell.length_c   1.000
_cell.angle_alpha   90.00
_cell.angle_beta   90.00
_cell.angle_gamma   90.00
#
_symmetry.space_group_name_H-M   'P 1'
#
loop_
_entity.id
_entity.type
_entity.pdbx_description
1 polymer ?
#
loop_
_entity_poly.entity_id
_entity_poly.type
_entity_poly.pdbx_seq_one_letter_code
_entity_poly.pdbx_strand_id
1 'polypeptide(L)'
;MSIFALQSIAGGFLDEDLVHFNKKFDDWCIQFENYDDARDIVQTLENPEIIDIVEITPLSYPKYFFHDLQGTIYVTRQIEDKIICVVEPIMGASFRIAICDLKTKNVRLTKTHYKTIPSVEGAFASFSE
;
A
#
# COMPACT_ATOMS: atom_id res chain seq x y z
N MET A 1 -1.30 13.17 -8.12
CA MET A 1 -2.52 12.40 -8.38
C MET A 1 -2.85 11.72 -7.07
N SER A 2 -3.95 12.12 -6.45
CA SER A 2 -4.49 11.44 -5.28
C SER A 2 -5.40 10.32 -5.79
N ILE A 3 -5.39 9.19 -5.11
CA ILE A 3 -6.24 8.05 -5.41
C ILE A 3 -7.04 7.82 -4.14
N PHE A 4 -8.37 7.81 -4.25
CA PHE A 4 -9.26 7.49 -3.14
C PHE A 4 -9.97 6.17 -3.44
N ALA A 5 -10.22 5.39 -2.39
CA ALA A 5 -10.95 4.14 -2.48
C ALA A 5 -11.95 4.04 -1.33
N LEU A 6 -12.93 3.13 -1.48
CA LEU A 6 -13.95 2.89 -0.46
C LEU A 6 -13.56 1.66 0.35
N GLN A 7 -13.37 1.84 1.66
CA GLN A 7 -12.96 0.78 2.58
C GLN A 7 -14.09 0.49 3.57
N SER A 8 -14.38 -0.78 3.82
CA SER A 8 -15.27 -1.14 4.92
C SER A 8 -14.58 -0.88 6.26
N ILE A 9 -15.35 -0.49 7.28
CA ILE A 9 -14.86 -0.42 8.68
C ILE A 9 -14.32 -1.76 9.19
N ALA A 10 -14.77 -2.88 8.63
CA ALA A 10 -14.26 -4.22 8.94
C ALA A 10 -12.98 -4.58 8.17
N GLY A 11 -12.49 -3.66 7.34
CA GLY A 11 -11.40 -3.84 6.39
C GLY A 11 -11.88 -4.36 5.03
N GLY A 12 -11.02 -4.18 4.04
CA GLY A 12 -11.30 -4.53 2.64
C GLY A 12 -11.85 -3.37 1.82
N PHE A 13 -11.71 -3.46 0.50
CA PHE A 13 -11.92 -2.40 -0.48
C PHE A 13 -13.05 -2.76 -1.43
N LEU A 14 -13.99 -1.84 -1.65
CA LEU A 14 -15.12 -2.09 -2.54
C LEU A 14 -14.63 -2.34 -3.98
N ASP A 15 -15.16 -3.39 -4.60
CA ASP A 15 -14.91 -3.71 -6.00
C ASP A 15 -15.55 -2.69 -6.96
N GLU A 16 -15.11 -2.69 -8.21
CA GLU A 16 -15.63 -1.81 -9.27
C GLU A 16 -17.12 -2.04 -9.57
N ASP A 17 -17.63 -3.25 -9.29
CA ASP A 17 -19.03 -3.63 -9.46
C ASP A 17 -19.92 -3.13 -8.30
N LEU A 18 -19.33 -2.59 -7.23
CA LEU A 18 -20.00 -2.10 -6.01
C LEU A 18 -20.73 -3.20 -5.22
N VAL A 19 -20.26 -4.46 -5.30
CA VAL A 19 -20.92 -5.62 -4.68
C VAL A 19 -20.10 -6.21 -3.54
N HIS A 20 -18.77 -6.34 -3.70
CA HIS A 20 -17.93 -7.06 -2.73
C HIS A 20 -16.78 -6.20 -2.21
N PHE A 21 -16.33 -6.52 -0.99
CA PHE A 21 -15.11 -5.95 -0.42
C PHE A 21 -13.94 -6.92 -0.57
N ASN A 22 -12.97 -6.55 -1.42
CA ASN A 22 -11.70 -7.24 -1.60
C ASN A 22 -10.80 -7.06 -0.40
N LYS A 23 -10.15 -8.12 0.09
CA LYS A 23 -9.27 -8.05 1.28
C LYS A 23 -8.07 -7.11 1.11
N LYS A 24 -7.66 -6.86 -0.13
CA LYS A 24 -6.54 -5.99 -0.48
C LYS A 24 -7.03 -4.99 -1.51
N PHE A 25 -6.50 -3.79 -1.45
CA PHE A 25 -6.64 -2.84 -2.53
C PHE A 25 -5.89 -3.38 -3.74
N ASP A 26 -6.57 -3.48 -4.90
CA ASP A 26 -6.10 -4.00 -6.20
C ASP A 26 -6.80 -3.32 -7.37
N ASP A 27 -6.40 -3.71 -8.59
CA ASP A 27 -6.88 -3.11 -9.83
C ASP A 27 -8.40 -3.31 -10.07
N TRP A 28 -9.04 -4.19 -9.29
CA TRP A 28 -10.49 -4.42 -9.33
C TRP A 28 -11.25 -3.64 -8.28
N CYS A 29 -10.55 -2.87 -7.43
CA CYS A 29 -11.18 -1.98 -6.47
C CYS A 29 -11.56 -0.67 -7.16
N ILE A 30 -12.71 -0.10 -6.78
CA ILE A 30 -13.11 1.22 -7.27
C ILE A 30 -12.15 2.31 -6.81
N GLN A 31 -11.85 3.25 -7.71
CA GLN A 31 -10.89 4.33 -7.49
C GLN A 31 -11.47 5.67 -7.93
N PHE A 32 -11.11 6.72 -7.19
CA PHE A 32 -11.51 8.09 -7.48
C PHE A 32 -10.31 9.01 -7.48
N GLU A 33 -10.31 10.00 -8.37
CA GLU A 33 -9.26 11.02 -8.43
C GLU A 33 -9.47 12.13 -7.38
N ASN A 34 -10.69 12.27 -6.86
CA ASN A 34 -11.04 13.27 -5.86
C ASN A 34 -11.98 12.68 -4.80
N TYR A 35 -11.99 13.33 -3.63
CA TYR A 35 -12.76 12.90 -2.47
C TYR A 35 -14.28 13.08 -2.66
N ASP A 36 -14.69 14.13 -3.37
CA ASP A 36 -16.10 14.47 -3.53
C ASP A 36 -16.84 13.43 -4.39
N ASP A 37 -16.24 12.96 -5.47
CA ASP A 37 -16.77 11.87 -6.30
C ASP A 37 -16.90 10.58 -5.49
N ALA A 38 -15.90 10.24 -4.67
CA ALA A 38 -15.95 9.08 -3.80
C ALA A 38 -17.11 9.19 -2.80
N ARG A 39 -17.33 10.40 -2.25
CA ARG A 39 -18.40 10.68 -1.31
C ARG A 39 -19.77 10.60 -1.94
N ASP A 40 -19.93 11.09 -3.15
CA ASP A 40 -21.18 10.99 -3.91
C ASP A 40 -21.55 9.52 -4.12
N ILE A 41 -20.58 8.66 -4.48
CA ILE A 41 -20.84 7.22 -4.59
C ILE A 41 -21.23 6.61 -3.25
N VAL A 42 -20.50 6.88 -2.16
CA VAL A 42 -20.83 6.33 -0.82
C VAL A 42 -22.29 6.61 -0.44
N GLN A 43 -22.78 7.82 -0.70
CA GLN A 43 -24.16 8.21 -0.38
C GLN A 43 -25.23 7.43 -1.15
N THR A 44 -24.88 6.79 -2.26
CA THR A 44 -25.81 5.96 -3.05
C THR A 44 -25.87 4.51 -2.57
N LEU A 45 -24.93 4.07 -1.72
CA LEU A 45 -24.86 2.69 -1.24
C LEU A 45 -25.84 2.42 -0.09
N GLU A 46 -26.25 1.17 0.08
CA GLU A 46 -27.28 0.80 1.08
C GLU A 46 -26.86 1.05 2.53
N ASN A 47 -25.55 0.98 2.83
CA ASN A 47 -25.01 1.13 4.18
C ASN A 47 -23.79 2.07 4.16
N PRO A 48 -23.98 3.38 3.95
CA PRO A 48 -22.86 4.33 3.83
C PRO A 48 -22.05 4.44 5.12
N GLU A 49 -22.67 4.20 6.27
CA GLU A 49 -22.05 4.40 7.60
C GLU A 49 -20.99 3.35 7.95
N ILE A 50 -20.93 2.25 7.20
CA ILE A 50 -19.90 1.22 7.37
C ILE A 50 -18.76 1.34 6.34
N ILE A 51 -18.75 2.44 5.57
CA ILE A 51 -17.81 2.68 4.48
C ILE A 51 -17.06 3.99 4.74
N ASP A 52 -15.75 3.87 4.83
CA ASP A 52 -14.83 5.01 4.90
C ASP A 52 -14.21 5.28 3.52
N ILE A 53 -13.97 6.55 3.23
CA ILE A 53 -13.18 6.98 2.07
C ILE A 53 -11.73 7.10 2.52
N VAL A 54 -10.85 6.33 1.91
CA VAL A 54 -9.42 6.32 2.27
C VAL A 54 -8.56 6.80 1.11
N GLU A 55 -7.57 7.64 1.43
CA GLU A 55 -6.55 8.02 0.46
C GLU A 55 -5.49 6.92 0.34
N ILE A 56 -5.28 6.47 -0.88
CA ILE A 56 -4.24 5.53 -1.26
C ILE A 56 -2.96 6.34 -1.50
N THR A 57 -1.97 6.12 -0.64
CA THR A 57 -0.71 6.87 -0.66
C THR A 57 0.47 5.94 -0.96
N PRO A 58 1.62 6.45 -1.40
CA PRO A 58 2.84 5.65 -1.51
C PRO A 58 3.25 5.00 -0.18
N LEU A 59 2.86 5.56 0.96
CA LEU A 59 3.17 5.00 2.27
C LEU A 59 2.24 3.83 2.61
N SER A 60 0.94 3.94 2.34
CA SER A 60 -0.04 2.88 2.65
C SER A 60 -0.04 1.76 1.60
N TYR A 61 0.12 2.10 0.32
CA TYR A 61 0.05 1.15 -0.81
C TYR A 61 1.17 1.38 -1.85
N PRO A 62 2.45 1.21 -1.48
CA PRO A 62 3.58 1.53 -2.35
C PRO A 62 3.60 0.78 -3.69
N LYS A 63 3.03 -0.43 -3.80
CA LYS A 63 3.01 -1.20 -5.06
C LYS A 63 2.36 -0.45 -6.22
N TYR A 64 1.34 0.36 -5.95
CA TYR A 64 0.65 1.14 -7.00
C TYR A 64 1.49 2.33 -7.49
N PHE A 65 2.46 2.76 -6.70
CA PHE A 65 3.30 3.91 -7.03
C PHE A 65 4.69 3.50 -7.57
N PHE A 66 5.06 2.23 -7.40
CA PHE A 66 6.39 1.70 -7.74
C PHE A 66 6.26 0.35 -8.46
N HIS A 67 6.22 0.36 -9.79
CA HIS A 67 5.97 -0.85 -10.60
C HIS A 67 7.02 -1.96 -10.40
N ASP A 68 8.26 -1.58 -10.06
CA ASP A 68 9.35 -2.53 -9.80
C ASP A 68 9.32 -3.10 -8.38
N LEU A 69 8.41 -2.63 -7.52
CA LEU A 69 8.25 -3.13 -6.17
C LEU A 69 7.41 -4.40 -6.15
N GLN A 70 8.09 -5.54 -6.18
CA GLN A 70 7.49 -6.87 -6.17
C GLN A 70 7.59 -7.54 -4.79
N GLY A 71 6.71 -8.52 -4.55
CA GLY A 71 6.69 -9.33 -3.31
C GLY A 71 5.69 -8.85 -2.24
N THR A 72 5.68 -9.49 -1.08
CA THR A 72 4.80 -9.11 0.05
C THR A 72 5.45 -7.97 0.84
N ILE A 73 4.69 -6.92 1.13
CA ILE A 73 5.16 -5.76 1.90
C ILE A 73 4.59 -5.87 3.31
N TYR A 74 5.46 -5.78 4.31
CA TYR A 74 5.10 -5.98 5.72
C TYR A 74 4.96 -4.67 6.48
N VAL A 75 5.88 -3.75 6.23
CA VAL A 75 5.89 -2.44 6.87
C VAL A 75 6.54 -1.43 5.94
N THR A 76 6.08 -0.19 6.04
CA THR A 76 6.54 0.95 5.27
C THR A 76 6.89 2.09 6.21
N ARG A 77 7.85 2.93 5.80
CA ARG A 77 8.20 4.18 6.49
C ARG A 77 8.68 5.17 5.46
N GLN A 78 8.31 6.44 5.62
CA GLN A 78 8.87 7.50 4.81
C GLN A 78 10.12 8.09 5.48
N ILE A 79 11.18 8.29 4.70
CA ILE A 79 12.39 9.02 5.08
C ILE A 79 12.70 9.99 3.93
N GLU A 80 12.60 11.28 4.20
CA GLU A 80 12.71 12.33 3.17
C GLU A 80 11.79 12.04 1.97
N ASP A 81 12.36 12.02 0.76
CA ASP A 81 11.68 11.72 -0.50
C ASP A 81 11.66 10.21 -0.83
N LYS A 82 11.80 9.32 0.16
CA LYS A 82 11.86 7.88 -0.06
C LYS A 82 10.87 7.11 0.80
N ILE A 83 10.27 6.08 0.22
CA ILE A 83 9.49 5.07 0.93
C ILE A 83 10.36 3.83 1.13
N ILE A 84 10.63 3.52 2.38
CA ILE A 84 11.39 2.35 2.80
C ILE A 84 10.39 1.25 3.14
N CYS A 85 10.55 0.07 2.55
CA CYS A 85 9.65 -1.06 2.74
C CYS A 85 10.42 -2.28 3.24
N VAL A 86 9.85 -3.04 4.17
CA VAL A 86 10.25 -4.43 4.39
C VAL A 86 9.49 -5.30 3.41
N VAL A 87 10.23 -6.06 2.60
CA VAL A 87 9.67 -6.88 1.53
C VAL A 87 10.13 -8.33 1.63
N GLU A 88 9.20 -9.24 1.41
CA GLU A 88 9.48 -10.64 1.08
C GLU A 88 9.25 -10.82 -0.42
N PRO A 89 10.30 -10.94 -1.25
CA PRO A 89 10.15 -10.93 -2.71
C PRO A 89 9.24 -12.04 -3.26
N ILE A 90 9.33 -13.23 -2.65
CA ILE A 90 8.54 -14.42 -2.97
C ILE A 90 8.28 -15.13 -1.63
N MET A 91 7.11 -15.73 -1.47
CA MET A 91 6.76 -16.46 -0.23
C MET A 91 7.84 -17.47 0.16
N GLY A 92 8.36 -17.36 1.39
CA GLY A 92 9.44 -18.19 1.93
C GLY A 92 10.85 -17.73 1.57
N ALA A 93 11.01 -16.64 0.81
CA ALA A 93 12.31 -16.04 0.55
C ALA A 93 12.82 -15.24 1.77
N SER A 94 14.11 -14.92 1.76
CA SER A 94 14.67 -14.00 2.76
C SER A 94 14.13 -12.58 2.55
N PHE A 95 13.75 -11.93 3.65
CA PHE A 95 13.30 -10.54 3.68
C PHE A 95 14.42 -9.59 3.26
N ARG A 96 14.04 -8.48 2.67
CA ARG A 96 14.94 -7.40 2.23
C ARG A 96 14.30 -6.05 2.55
N ILE A 97 15.14 -5.02 2.57
CA ILE A 97 14.65 -3.64 2.61
C ILE A 97 14.62 -3.11 1.16
N ALA A 98 13.47 -2.62 0.74
CA ALA A 98 13.31 -1.88 -0.50
C ALA A 98 13.35 -0.37 -0.22
N ILE A 99 13.99 0.37 -1.10
CA ILE A 99 14.13 1.82 -1.06
C ILE A 99 13.50 2.35 -2.33
N CYS A 100 12.39 3.07 -2.20
CA CYS A 100 11.59 3.54 -3.32
C CYS A 100 11.63 5.06 -3.38
N ASP A 101 12.15 5.63 -4.46
CA ASP A 101 12.34 7.07 -4.61
C ASP A 101 11.06 7.76 -5.11
N LEU A 102 10.48 8.67 -4.33
CA LEU A 102 9.22 9.33 -4.67
C LEU A 102 9.31 10.21 -5.93
N LYS A 103 10.50 10.72 -6.26
CA LYS A 103 10.75 11.61 -7.41
C LYS A 103 11.00 10.80 -8.67
N THR A 104 11.91 9.82 -8.63
CA THR A 104 12.32 9.07 -9.82
C THR A 104 11.51 7.79 -10.04
N LYS A 105 10.71 7.36 -9.04
CA LYS A 105 9.99 6.09 -9.01
C LYS A 105 10.88 4.84 -9.02
N ASN A 106 12.20 5.01 -8.88
CA ASN A 106 13.13 3.89 -8.86
C ASN A 106 13.02 3.09 -7.58
N VAL A 107 13.10 1.77 -7.71
CA VAL A 107 13.13 0.83 -6.58
C VAL A 107 14.49 0.17 -6.50
N ARG A 108 15.11 0.20 -5.33
CA ARG A 108 16.37 -0.50 -5.05
C ARG A 108 16.22 -1.39 -3.82
N LEU A 109 16.59 -2.66 -3.97
CA LEU A 109 16.66 -3.60 -2.85
C LEU A 109 18.05 -3.57 -2.21
N THR A 110 18.12 -3.63 -0.88
CA THR A 110 19.39 -3.79 -0.16
C THR A 110 20.06 -5.12 -0.51
N LYS A 111 21.40 -5.15 -0.52
CA LYS A 111 22.17 -6.40 -0.74
C LYS A 111 22.01 -7.38 0.41
N THR A 112 21.74 -6.89 1.61
CA THR A 112 21.54 -7.73 2.81
C THR A 112 20.21 -8.47 2.72
N HIS A 113 20.24 -9.74 3.07
CA HIS A 113 19.09 -10.64 3.17
C HIS A 113 18.89 -11.05 4.62
N TYR A 114 17.65 -11.04 5.07
CA TYR A 114 17.27 -11.33 6.45
C TYR A 114 16.40 -12.59 6.48
N LYS A 115 16.74 -13.55 7.32
CA LYS A 115 16.01 -14.84 7.38
C LYS A 115 14.69 -14.75 8.15
N THR A 116 14.55 -13.76 9.04
CA THR A 116 13.40 -13.66 9.96
C THR A 116 12.88 -12.23 10.03
N ILE A 117 11.58 -12.08 10.30
CA ILE A 117 10.92 -10.78 10.49
C ILE A 117 11.62 -9.92 11.56
N PRO A 118 11.93 -10.42 12.77
CA PRO A 118 12.59 -9.59 13.79
C PRO A 118 13.96 -9.05 13.34
N SER A 119 14.70 -9.82 12.55
CA SER A 119 16.02 -9.39 12.07
C SER A 119 15.93 -8.25 11.05
N VAL A 120 14.95 -8.28 10.15
CA VAL A 120 14.73 -7.19 9.19
C VAL A 120 14.08 -5.98 9.85
N GLU A 121 13.20 -6.18 10.84
CA GLU A 121 12.58 -5.08 11.60
C GLU A 121 13.61 -4.27 12.38
N GLY A 122 14.59 -4.92 13.02
CA GLY A 122 15.67 -4.22 13.72
C GLY A 122 16.53 -3.37 12.76
N ALA A 123 16.86 -3.92 11.59
CA ALA A 123 17.57 -3.19 10.54
C ALA A 123 16.72 -2.07 9.93
N PHE A 124 15.41 -2.28 9.77
CA PHE A 124 14.47 -1.29 9.27
C PHE A 124 14.29 -0.12 10.25
N ALA A 125 14.15 -0.41 11.55
CA ALA A 125 14.01 0.62 12.58
C ALA A 125 15.23 1.56 12.63
N SER A 126 16.43 0.97 12.52
CA SER A 126 17.71 1.69 12.52
C SER A 126 18.13 2.21 11.13
N PHE A 127 17.34 1.95 10.09
CA PHE A 127 17.68 2.35 8.73
C PHE A 127 17.82 3.87 8.64
N SER A 128 19.00 4.31 8.25
CA SER A 128 19.34 5.69 7.89
C SER A 128 20.07 5.62 6.56
N GLU A 129 19.84 6.61 5.70
CA GLU A 129 20.51 6.70 4.40
C GLU A 129 21.82 7.48 4.50
#